data_AF-A0A6J4QV00-F1
#
_entry.id   AF-A0A6J4QV00-F1
#
_cell.length_a   1.000
_cell.length_b   1.000
_cell.length_c   1.000
_cell.angle_alpha   90.00
_cell.angle_beta   90.00
_cell.angle_gamma   90.00
#
_symmetry.space_group_name_H-M   'P 1'
#
loop_
_entity.id
_entity.type
_entity.pdbx_description
1 polymer ?
#
loop_
_entity_poly.entity_id
_entity_poly.type
_entity_poly.pdbx_seq_one_letter_code
_entity_poly.pdbx_strand_id
1 'polypeptide(L)'
;MSRSVARRSKGRSSRGIYGSLLRFAPFSSMAGLGVMAAAEGVYPLAAMLGIGAFVSGRRLLDRRRNVRKELRRRARANAAELGRVARTDSIAAPQMKRIITLQDGFLESWELLPEEYGPLLLEDLYTVVDEVEDATQLARRRSALRRHLDSVDRRAIVRRIRDLEREVSTLDEDSALKTSFEAALEGRRGELAVHDEIPRAIGLINAQLEGIESLLGNLRGELLALDASPAAISPESRLVGLKQRVAYFRRSLDEVKRSVDRLPDDPSDALTETLPERMSAR
;
A
#
# COMPACT_ATOMS: atom_id res chain seq x y z
N MET A 1 38.75 8.51 -0.47
CA MET A 1 37.92 8.90 -1.64
C MET A 1 36.52 8.35 -1.42
N SER A 2 35.65 9.16 -0.83
CA SER A 2 34.33 8.76 -0.32
C SER A 2 33.25 9.48 -1.12
N ARG A 3 32.27 8.74 -1.68
CA ARG A 3 31.07 9.31 -2.28
C ARG A 3 29.92 9.18 -1.28
N SER A 4 29.60 10.28 -0.62
CA SER A 4 28.37 10.43 0.16
C SER A 4 27.19 10.67 -0.77
N VAL A 5 26.19 9.79 -0.71
CA VAL A 5 24.89 9.97 -1.36
C VAL A 5 23.99 10.70 -0.38
N ALA A 6 23.84 12.01 -0.57
CA ALA A 6 22.89 12.83 0.16
C ALA A 6 21.46 12.50 -0.29
N ARG A 7 20.68 11.88 0.61
CA ARG A 7 19.24 11.69 0.52
C ARG A 7 18.55 13.06 0.44
N ARG A 8 17.88 13.33 -0.67
CA ARG A 8 17.07 14.53 -0.88
C ARG A 8 15.70 14.33 -0.21
N SER A 9 15.53 14.89 0.98
CA SER A 9 14.23 15.04 1.64
C SER A 9 13.35 15.96 0.79
N LYS A 10 12.11 15.56 0.54
CA LYS A 10 11.12 16.38 -0.16
C LYS A 10 10.00 16.71 0.81
N GLY A 11 10.26 17.70 1.66
CA GLY A 11 9.20 18.41 2.37
C GLY A 11 8.31 19.11 1.35
N ARG A 12 7.01 18.83 1.38
CA ARG A 12 6.00 19.57 0.62
C ARG A 12 4.97 20.16 1.57
N SER A 13 5.27 21.39 1.96
CA SER A 13 4.38 22.56 2.07
C SER A 13 2.89 22.25 2.04
N SER A 14 2.24 22.50 3.18
CA SER A 14 0.86 22.99 3.23
C SER A 14 0.74 24.24 2.37
N ARG A 15 -0.26 24.29 1.48
CA ARG A 15 -0.73 25.51 0.81
C ARG A 15 -2.17 25.31 0.38
N GLY A 16 -3.05 26.13 0.97
CA GLY A 16 -4.19 26.73 0.28
C GLY A 16 -5.38 25.84 -0.02
N ILE A 17 -6.19 25.58 1.02
CA ILE A 17 -7.64 25.46 0.88
C ILE A 17 -8.15 26.87 0.52
N TYR A 18 -9.16 26.96 -0.37
CA TYR A 18 -9.75 28.15 -1.01
C TYR A 18 -9.08 28.63 -2.31
N GLY A 19 -9.67 28.21 -3.44
CA GLY A 19 -9.32 28.78 -4.74
C GLY A 19 -9.71 28.01 -6.00
N SER A 20 -10.89 27.39 -6.10
CA SER A 20 -11.49 27.08 -7.41
C SER A 20 -12.99 26.74 -7.33
N LEU A 21 -13.81 27.72 -6.95
CA LEU A 21 -15.29 27.62 -7.04
C LEU A 21 -15.89 28.41 -8.21
N LEU A 22 -15.07 28.84 -9.19
CA LEU A 22 -15.55 29.58 -10.37
C LEU A 22 -14.81 29.12 -11.62
N ARG A 23 -15.23 27.99 -12.18
CA ARG A 23 -15.02 27.66 -13.60
C ARG A 23 -15.92 26.51 -14.08
N PHE A 24 -17.21 26.56 -13.77
CA PHE A 24 -18.21 25.80 -14.51
C PHE A 24 -19.50 26.63 -14.60
N ALA A 25 -19.71 27.22 -15.77
CA ALA A 25 -21.00 27.64 -16.28
C ALA A 25 -21.05 27.15 -17.74
N PRO A 26 -22.23 26.85 -18.30
CA PRO A 26 -23.01 25.64 -18.09
C PRO A 26 -22.95 24.74 -19.35
N PHE A 27 -22.65 23.45 -19.20
CA PHE A 27 -22.70 22.47 -20.30
C PHE A 27 -23.99 21.63 -20.26
N SER A 28 -25.14 22.25 -19.99
CA SER A 28 -26.43 21.55 -19.89
C SER A 28 -27.46 21.94 -20.96
N SER A 29 -27.11 22.70 -22.00
CA SER A 29 -28.09 23.16 -23.01
C SER A 29 -27.72 22.92 -24.49
N MET A 30 -26.77 22.03 -24.80
CA MET A 30 -26.34 21.79 -26.20
C MET A 30 -26.58 20.37 -26.73
N ALA A 31 -27.44 19.56 -26.10
CA ALA A 31 -27.92 18.30 -26.70
C ALA A 31 -29.27 18.46 -27.43
N GLY A 32 -30.03 19.53 -27.16
CA GLY A 32 -31.39 19.74 -27.70
C GLY A 32 -31.51 20.60 -28.96
N LEU A 33 -30.44 21.28 -29.39
CA LEU A 33 -30.47 22.19 -30.56
C LEU A 33 -29.83 21.60 -31.84
N GLY A 34 -29.54 20.29 -31.86
CA GLY A 34 -29.00 19.62 -33.04
C GLY A 34 -30.04 19.25 -34.11
N VAL A 35 -31.33 19.19 -33.74
CA VAL A 35 -32.41 18.72 -34.64
C VAL A 35 -33.18 19.88 -35.29
N MET A 36 -33.15 21.09 -34.72
CA MET A 36 -33.82 22.28 -35.30
C MET A 36 -32.96 23.04 -36.34
N ALA A 37 -31.66 22.76 -36.44
CA ALA A 37 -30.77 23.42 -37.40
C ALA A 37 -30.79 22.79 -38.81
N ALA A 38 -31.54 21.70 -39.00
CA ALA A 38 -31.72 21.08 -40.32
C ALA A 38 -32.80 21.78 -41.17
N ALA A 39 -33.64 22.63 -40.57
CA ALA A 39 -34.70 23.35 -41.27
C ALA A 39 -34.27 24.72 -41.81
N GLU A 40 -33.16 25.29 -41.33
CA GLU A 40 -32.66 26.60 -41.76
C GLU A 40 -31.15 26.56 -42.02
N GLY A 41 -30.73 25.99 -43.15
CA GLY A 41 -29.55 26.45 -43.91
C GLY A 41 -28.17 26.60 -43.24
N VAL A 42 -27.91 26.12 -42.02
CA VAL A 42 -26.59 26.29 -41.34
C VAL A 42 -25.87 24.95 -41.20
N TYR A 43 -25.49 24.37 -42.33
CA TYR A 43 -24.72 23.13 -42.42
C TYR A 43 -23.26 23.18 -41.91
N PRO A 44 -22.49 24.29 -41.96
CA PRO A 44 -21.06 24.24 -41.58
C PRO A 44 -20.83 24.26 -40.06
N LEU A 45 -21.72 24.87 -39.27
CA LEU A 45 -21.58 24.92 -37.80
C LEU A 45 -21.94 23.59 -37.14
N ALA A 46 -22.98 22.90 -37.62
CA ALA A 46 -23.34 21.56 -37.16
C ALA A 46 -22.23 20.52 -37.47
N ALA A 47 -21.60 20.63 -38.64
CA ALA A 47 -20.46 19.78 -39.02
C ALA A 47 -19.22 20.02 -38.15
N MET A 48 -18.88 21.28 -37.86
CA MET A 48 -17.77 21.64 -36.96
C MET A 48 -18.00 21.20 -35.51
N LEU A 49 -19.22 21.35 -34.99
CA LEU A 49 -19.57 20.88 -33.65
C LEU A 49 -19.58 19.34 -33.56
N GLY A 50 -20.03 18.64 -34.61
CA GLY A 50 -19.97 17.18 -34.69
C GLY A 50 -18.54 16.63 -34.74
N ILE A 51 -17.65 17.25 -35.52
CA ILE A 51 -16.22 16.88 -35.57
C ILE A 51 -15.52 17.20 -34.25
N GLY A 52 -15.80 18.36 -33.65
CA GLY A 52 -15.27 18.75 -32.34
C GLY A 52 -15.69 17.80 -31.22
N ALA A 53 -16.95 17.36 -31.21
CA ALA A 53 -17.46 16.35 -30.28
C ALA A 53 -16.83 14.96 -30.53
N PHE A 54 -16.65 14.56 -31.79
CA PHE A 54 -16.02 13.28 -32.14
C PHE A 54 -14.53 13.22 -31.74
N VAL A 55 -13.76 14.28 -32.02
CA VAL A 55 -12.33 14.35 -31.67
C VAL A 55 -12.14 14.44 -30.14
N SER A 56 -13.00 15.21 -29.46
CA SER A 56 -12.96 15.33 -28.00
C SER A 56 -13.38 14.03 -27.31
N GLY A 57 -14.41 13.35 -27.83
CA GLY A 57 -14.83 12.02 -27.37
C GLY A 57 -13.72 10.98 -27.55
N ARG A 58 -13.05 10.97 -28.70
CA ARG A 58 -11.93 10.05 -28.98
C ARG A 58 -10.74 10.27 -28.04
N ARG A 59 -10.34 11.52 -27.77
CA ARG A 59 -9.29 11.83 -26.79
C ARG A 59 -9.66 11.44 -25.36
N LEU A 60 -10.93 11.59 -24.97
CA LEU A 60 -11.41 11.20 -23.64
C LEU A 60 -11.37 9.68 -23.46
N LEU A 61 -11.80 8.94 -24.48
CA LEU A 61 -11.77 7.47 -24.51
C LEU A 61 -10.34 6.92 -24.49
N ASP A 62 -9.42 7.52 -25.24
CA ASP A 62 -8.00 7.13 -25.22
C ASP A 62 -7.37 7.35 -23.85
N ARG A 63 -7.71 8.46 -23.16
CA ARG A 63 -7.23 8.72 -21.80
C ARG A 63 -7.74 7.68 -20.81
N ARG A 64 -9.02 7.28 -20.90
CA ARG A 64 -9.60 6.21 -20.06
C ARG A 64 -8.96 4.86 -20.33
N ARG A 65 -8.72 4.52 -21.60
CA ARG A 65 -8.05 3.28 -21.99
C ARG A 65 -6.63 3.22 -21.43
N ASN A 66 -5.90 4.33 -21.46
CA ASN A 66 -4.56 4.43 -20.89
C ASN A 66 -4.57 4.26 -19.37
N VAL A 67 -5.54 4.88 -18.68
CA VAL A 67 -5.76 4.68 -17.24
C VAL A 67 -6.05 3.23 -16.90
N ARG A 68 -6.99 2.59 -17.61
CA ARG A 68 -7.33 1.16 -17.42
C ARG A 68 -6.09 0.28 -17.54
N LYS A 69 -5.28 0.54 -18.57
CA LYS A 69 -4.04 -0.18 -18.83
C LYS A 69 -3.02 0.02 -17.71
N GLU A 70 -2.89 1.23 -17.19
CA GLU A 70 -1.99 1.56 -16.08
C GLU A 70 -2.40 0.85 -14.79
N LEU A 71 -3.67 0.98 -14.37
CA LEU A 71 -4.21 0.33 -13.18
C LEU A 71 -4.03 -1.19 -13.26
N ARG A 72 -4.38 -1.80 -14.40
CA ARG A 72 -4.15 -3.24 -14.62
C ARG A 72 -2.67 -3.62 -14.60
N ARG A 73 -1.77 -2.77 -15.11
CA ARG A 73 -0.33 -3.05 -15.07
C ARG A 73 0.16 -3.11 -13.63
N ARG A 74 -0.21 -2.12 -12.81
CA ARG A 74 0.13 -2.08 -11.39
C ARG A 74 -0.48 -3.23 -10.61
N ALA A 75 -1.77 -3.48 -10.82
CA ALA A 75 -2.49 -4.60 -10.22
C ALA A 75 -1.82 -5.95 -10.51
N ARG A 76 -1.38 -6.18 -11.75
CA ARG A 76 -0.62 -7.39 -12.13
C ARG A 76 0.75 -7.44 -11.47
N ALA A 77 1.44 -6.31 -11.31
CA ALA A 77 2.71 -6.27 -10.58
C ALA A 77 2.50 -6.64 -9.11
N ASN A 78 1.47 -6.08 -8.47
CA ASN A 78 1.07 -6.43 -7.11
C ASN A 78 0.76 -7.93 -7.00
N ALA A 79 -0.03 -8.46 -7.93
CA ALA A 79 -0.41 -9.87 -7.93
C ALA A 79 0.78 -10.82 -8.15
N ALA A 80 1.72 -10.44 -9.02
CA ALA A 80 2.95 -11.20 -9.24
C ALA A 80 3.79 -11.27 -7.95
N GLU A 81 3.91 -10.15 -7.23
CA GLU A 81 4.68 -10.07 -6.00
C GLU A 81 4.02 -10.79 -4.84
N LEU A 82 2.72 -10.61 -4.63
CA LEU A 82 1.93 -11.38 -3.66
C LEU A 82 1.98 -12.88 -3.96
N GLY A 83 1.91 -13.25 -5.24
CA GLY A 83 2.06 -14.63 -5.69
C GLY A 83 3.46 -15.19 -5.43
N ARG A 84 4.52 -14.37 -5.54
CA ARG A 84 5.88 -14.73 -5.17
C ARG A 84 5.99 -14.99 -3.67
N VAL A 85 5.47 -14.09 -2.84
CA VAL A 85 5.44 -14.26 -1.39
C VAL A 85 4.65 -15.51 -0.99
N ALA A 86 3.50 -15.76 -1.61
CA ALA A 86 2.67 -16.95 -1.36
C ALA A 86 3.40 -18.27 -1.65
N ARG A 87 4.38 -18.28 -2.55
CA ARG A 87 5.22 -19.47 -2.80
C ARG A 87 6.30 -19.66 -1.74
N THR A 88 6.83 -18.57 -1.18
CA THR A 88 7.86 -18.63 -0.14
C THR A 88 7.28 -18.82 1.27
N ASP A 89 6.04 -18.37 1.50
CA ASP A 89 5.38 -18.36 2.79
C ASP A 89 4.01 -19.06 2.69
N SER A 90 4.01 -20.38 2.91
CA SER A 90 2.81 -21.21 2.80
C SER A 90 1.73 -20.84 3.81
N ILE A 91 2.11 -20.26 4.95
CA ILE A 91 1.19 -19.83 6.02
C ILE A 91 0.40 -18.61 5.57
N ALA A 92 1.06 -17.60 4.97
CA ALA A 92 0.39 -16.43 4.43
C ALA A 92 -0.24 -16.65 3.05
N ALA A 93 0.10 -17.73 2.34
CA ALA A 93 -0.34 -17.98 0.98
C ALA A 93 -1.86 -17.81 0.74
N PRO A 94 -2.76 -18.30 1.62
CA PRO A 94 -4.20 -18.10 1.44
C PRO A 94 -4.61 -16.62 1.45
N GLN A 95 -4.02 -15.82 2.36
CA GLN A 95 -4.29 -14.39 2.47
C GLN A 95 -3.80 -13.64 1.23
N MET A 96 -2.59 -13.93 0.77
CA MET A 96 -2.04 -13.31 -0.45
C MET A 96 -2.91 -13.60 -1.67
N LYS A 97 -3.37 -14.85 -1.83
CA LYS A 97 -4.27 -15.24 -2.93
C LYS A 97 -5.62 -14.51 -2.85
N ARG A 98 -6.18 -14.35 -1.65
CA ARG A 98 -7.43 -13.60 -1.46
C ARG A 98 -7.28 -12.13 -1.84
N ILE A 99 -6.21 -11.47 -1.40
CA ILE A 99 -5.93 -10.06 -1.76
C ILE A 99 -5.86 -9.92 -3.30
N ILE A 100 -5.17 -10.85 -3.99
CA ILE A 100 -5.11 -10.87 -5.46
C ILE A 100 -6.51 -10.95 -6.06
N THR A 101 -7.30 -11.94 -5.65
CA THR A 101 -8.67 -12.14 -6.16
C THR A 101 -9.58 -10.94 -5.88
N LEU A 102 -9.45 -10.33 -4.70
CA LEU A 102 -10.23 -9.15 -4.33
C LEU A 102 -9.84 -7.93 -5.14
N GLN A 103 -8.55 -7.69 -5.38
CA GLN A 103 -8.06 -6.60 -6.23
C GLN A 103 -8.55 -6.77 -7.68
N ASP A 104 -8.44 -7.98 -8.23
CA ASP A 104 -8.91 -8.27 -9.59
C ASP A 104 -10.44 -8.06 -9.69
N GLY A 105 -11.20 -8.62 -8.74
CA GLY A 105 -12.65 -8.46 -8.71
C GLY A 105 -13.11 -7.01 -8.48
N PHE A 106 -12.35 -6.22 -7.74
CA PHE A 106 -12.60 -4.78 -7.57
C PHE A 106 -12.41 -4.02 -8.89
N LEU A 107 -11.31 -4.28 -9.61
CA LEU A 107 -11.06 -3.64 -10.91
C LEU A 107 -12.05 -4.09 -11.98
N GLU A 108 -12.45 -5.37 -11.98
CA GLU A 108 -13.54 -5.86 -12.84
C GLU A 108 -14.85 -5.14 -12.53
N SER A 109 -15.19 -4.96 -11.26
CA SER A 109 -16.41 -4.26 -10.85
C SER A 109 -16.40 -2.79 -11.28
N TRP A 110 -15.24 -2.13 -11.28
CA TRP A 110 -15.10 -0.79 -11.84
C TRP A 110 -15.27 -0.74 -13.36
N GLU A 111 -14.84 -1.77 -14.10
CA GLU A 111 -15.03 -1.81 -15.55
C GLU A 111 -16.49 -1.95 -15.99
N LEU A 112 -17.33 -2.48 -15.10
CA LEU A 112 -18.77 -2.59 -15.29
C LEU A 112 -19.53 -1.29 -15.00
N LEU A 113 -18.91 -0.30 -14.35
CA LEU A 113 -19.59 0.93 -14.00
C LEU A 113 -19.99 1.76 -15.24
N PRO A 114 -21.14 2.45 -15.17
CA PRO A 114 -21.53 3.46 -16.16
C PRO A 114 -20.43 4.49 -16.41
N GLU A 115 -20.36 4.96 -17.65
CA GLU A 115 -19.26 5.80 -18.11
C GLU A 115 -19.15 7.12 -17.33
N GLU A 116 -20.23 7.60 -16.74
CA GLU A 116 -20.29 8.86 -15.99
C GLU A 116 -19.49 8.80 -14.68
N TYR A 117 -19.40 7.62 -14.06
CA TYR A 117 -18.75 7.44 -12.75
C TYR A 117 -17.24 7.19 -12.85
N GLY A 118 -16.78 6.65 -13.96
CA GLY A 118 -15.37 6.28 -14.17
C GLY A 118 -14.36 7.40 -13.85
N PRO A 119 -14.53 8.63 -14.36
CA PRO A 119 -13.61 9.74 -14.07
C PRO A 119 -13.68 10.23 -12.64
N LEU A 120 -14.83 10.11 -11.98
CA LEU A 120 -15.05 10.62 -10.63
C LEU A 120 -14.32 9.79 -9.57
N LEU A 121 -14.08 8.51 -9.85
CA LEU A 121 -13.44 7.55 -8.94
C LEU A 121 -11.97 7.31 -9.25
N LEU A 122 -11.39 8.05 -10.21
CA LEU A 122 -10.05 7.78 -10.71
C LEU A 122 -8.97 7.86 -9.61
N GLU A 123 -9.04 8.90 -8.78
CA GLU A 123 -8.10 9.09 -7.66
C GLU A 123 -8.26 7.99 -6.60
N ASP A 124 -9.50 7.60 -6.32
CA ASP A 124 -9.82 6.54 -5.36
C ASP A 124 -9.29 5.19 -5.84
N LEU A 125 -9.40 4.88 -7.14
CA LEU A 125 -8.88 3.64 -7.73
C LEU A 125 -7.36 3.56 -7.65
N TYR A 126 -6.66 4.65 -7.97
CA TYR A 126 -5.20 4.69 -7.79
C TYR A 126 -4.82 4.51 -6.33
N THR A 127 -5.54 5.19 -5.42
CA THR A 127 -5.31 5.04 -3.98
C THR A 127 -5.44 3.57 -3.57
N VAL A 128 -6.53 2.89 -3.96
CA VAL A 128 -6.73 1.48 -3.63
C VAL A 128 -5.63 0.58 -4.19
N VAL A 129 -5.22 0.78 -5.44
CA VAL A 129 -4.12 -0.01 -6.04
C VAL A 129 -2.78 0.25 -5.36
N ASP A 130 -2.52 1.49 -4.95
CA ASP A 130 -1.33 1.88 -4.19
C ASP A 130 -1.38 1.26 -2.76
N GLU A 131 -2.55 1.17 -2.11
CA GLU A 131 -2.69 0.47 -0.83
C GLU A 131 -2.41 -1.05 -0.96
N VAL A 132 -2.77 -1.66 -2.09
CA VAL A 132 -2.41 -3.07 -2.33
C VAL A 132 -0.91 -3.22 -2.61
N GLU A 133 -0.27 -2.21 -3.21
CA GLU A 133 1.18 -2.18 -3.35
C GLU A 133 1.85 -2.18 -1.95
N ASP A 134 1.35 -1.37 -1.02
CA ASP A 134 1.79 -1.39 0.38
C ASP A 134 1.53 -2.75 1.05
N ALA A 135 0.40 -3.41 0.78
CA ALA A 135 0.13 -4.78 1.21
C ALA A 135 1.23 -5.76 0.73
N THR A 136 1.74 -5.57 -0.48
CA THR A 136 2.81 -6.43 -1.01
C THR A 136 4.11 -6.23 -0.23
N GLN A 137 4.43 -5.00 0.17
CA GLN A 137 5.61 -4.70 0.98
C GLN A 137 5.50 -5.33 2.37
N LEU A 138 4.33 -5.21 3.00
CA LEU A 138 4.01 -5.86 4.28
C LEU A 138 4.14 -7.39 4.18
N ALA A 139 3.60 -7.98 3.12
CA ALA A 139 3.69 -9.42 2.86
C ALA A 139 5.16 -9.89 2.74
N ARG A 140 5.99 -9.15 2.00
CA ARG A 140 7.43 -9.43 1.88
C ARG A 140 8.12 -9.37 3.23
N ARG A 141 7.84 -8.32 4.01
CA ARG A 141 8.41 -8.10 5.33
C ARG A 141 8.05 -9.22 6.30
N ARG A 142 6.77 -9.61 6.34
CA ARG A 142 6.30 -10.76 7.12
C ARG A 142 7.06 -12.04 6.74
N SER A 143 7.24 -12.30 5.45
CA SER A 143 7.98 -13.49 4.98
C SER A 143 9.46 -13.45 5.37
N ALA A 144 10.09 -12.26 5.39
CA ALA A 144 11.46 -12.10 5.86
C ALA A 144 11.57 -12.35 7.37
N LEU A 145 10.69 -11.74 8.17
CA LEU A 145 10.60 -11.96 9.62
C LEU A 145 10.37 -13.43 9.96
N ARG A 146 9.51 -14.12 9.20
CA ARG A 146 9.25 -15.55 9.41
C ARG A 146 10.48 -16.40 9.09
N ARG A 147 11.15 -16.13 7.98
CA ARG A 147 12.41 -16.82 7.63
C ARG A 147 13.50 -16.59 8.69
N HIS A 148 13.58 -15.38 9.24
CA HIS A 148 14.51 -15.09 10.33
C HIS A 148 14.20 -15.92 11.57
N LEU A 149 12.93 -15.95 12.02
CA LEU A 149 12.49 -16.81 13.13
C LEU A 149 12.80 -18.29 12.88
N ASP A 150 12.57 -18.80 11.67
CA ASP A 150 12.81 -20.21 11.34
C ASP A 150 14.33 -20.52 11.26
N SER A 151 15.18 -19.51 11.03
CA SER A 151 16.64 -19.66 10.95
C SER A 151 17.37 -19.60 12.30
N VAL A 152 16.75 -18.98 13.31
CA VAL A 152 17.38 -18.72 14.61
C VAL A 152 16.93 -19.77 15.64
N ASP A 153 17.87 -20.52 16.21
CA ASP A 153 17.56 -21.44 17.32
C ASP A 153 17.51 -20.68 18.65
N ARG A 154 16.29 -20.31 19.06
CA ARG A 154 16.01 -19.71 20.37
C ARG A 154 16.62 -20.51 21.53
N ARG A 155 16.62 -21.85 21.47
CA ARG A 155 17.17 -22.68 22.54
C ARG A 155 18.69 -22.57 22.61
N ALA A 156 19.36 -22.45 21.46
CA ALA A 156 20.80 -22.21 21.42
C ALA A 156 21.16 -20.85 22.03
N ILE A 157 20.42 -19.79 21.73
CA ILE A 157 20.63 -18.46 22.33
C ILE A 157 20.48 -18.53 23.85
N VAL A 158 19.38 -19.11 24.34
CA VAL A 158 19.12 -19.24 25.79
C VAL A 158 20.22 -20.07 26.48
N ARG A 159 20.68 -21.16 25.86
CA ARG A 159 21.81 -21.94 26.41
C ARG A 159 23.07 -21.08 26.50
N ARG A 160 23.43 -20.34 25.45
CA ARG A 160 24.64 -19.51 25.44
C ARG A 160 24.56 -18.38 26.46
N ILE A 161 23.40 -17.75 26.64
CA ILE A 161 23.17 -16.75 27.70
C ILE A 161 23.49 -17.37 29.07
N ARG A 162 22.95 -18.55 29.37
CA ARG A 162 23.19 -19.24 30.65
C ARG A 162 24.66 -19.64 30.85
N ASP A 163 25.35 -20.00 29.78
CA ASP A 163 26.79 -20.31 29.83
C ASP A 163 27.60 -19.04 30.12
N LEU A 164 27.31 -17.94 29.42
CA LEU A 164 27.95 -16.63 29.65
C LEU A 164 27.67 -16.08 31.06
N GLU A 165 26.45 -16.24 31.58
CA GLU A 165 26.11 -15.86 32.97
C GLU A 165 26.96 -16.63 33.99
N ARG A 166 27.16 -17.94 33.77
CA ARG A 166 28.04 -18.76 34.59
C ARG A 166 29.49 -18.29 34.48
N GLU A 167 29.99 -18.08 33.26
CA GLU A 167 31.36 -17.61 33.01
C GLU A 167 31.63 -16.26 33.70
N VAL A 168 30.74 -15.27 33.53
CA VAL A 168 30.84 -13.95 34.17
C VAL A 168 30.83 -14.04 35.70
N SER A 169 30.03 -14.94 36.29
CA SER A 169 29.95 -15.10 37.75
C SER A 169 31.24 -15.64 38.39
N THR A 170 32.12 -16.27 37.60
CA THR A 170 33.37 -16.85 38.07
C THR A 170 34.59 -15.94 37.89
N LEU A 171 34.42 -14.80 37.22
CA LEU A 171 35.50 -13.87 36.90
C LEU A 171 35.58 -12.72 37.90
N ASP A 172 36.82 -12.32 38.23
CA ASP A 172 37.11 -11.16 39.06
C ASP A 172 36.54 -9.86 38.46
N GLU A 173 36.07 -8.96 39.32
CA GLU A 173 35.38 -7.72 38.92
C GLU A 173 36.22 -6.79 38.02
N ASP A 174 37.54 -6.75 38.21
CA ASP A 174 38.44 -5.88 37.46
C ASP A 174 39.06 -6.55 36.21
N SER A 175 38.62 -7.76 35.87
CA SER A 175 39.16 -8.49 34.71
C SER A 175 38.61 -7.96 33.40
N ALA A 176 39.50 -7.59 32.47
CA ALA A 176 39.12 -7.22 31.10
C ALA A 176 38.34 -8.33 30.36
N LEU A 177 38.54 -9.60 30.76
CA LEU A 177 37.79 -10.74 30.22
C LEU A 177 36.32 -10.70 30.66
N LYS A 178 36.06 -10.26 31.89
CA LYS A 178 34.69 -10.12 32.43
C LYS A 178 33.90 -9.09 31.62
N THR A 179 34.49 -7.92 31.36
CA THR A 179 33.86 -6.88 30.52
C THR A 179 33.53 -7.40 29.11
N SER A 180 34.43 -8.19 28.49
CA SER A 180 34.15 -8.78 27.18
C SER A 180 33.00 -9.78 27.21
N PHE A 181 32.89 -10.59 28.27
CA PHE A 181 31.81 -11.56 28.41
C PHE A 181 30.48 -10.92 28.77
N GLU A 182 30.49 -9.84 29.55
CA GLU A 182 29.31 -9.01 29.83
C GLU A 182 28.77 -8.37 28.55
N ALA A 183 29.64 -7.82 27.70
CA ALA A 183 29.23 -7.28 26.39
C ALA A 183 28.65 -8.38 25.47
N ALA A 184 29.27 -9.57 25.45
CA ALA A 184 28.74 -10.70 24.70
C ALA A 184 27.38 -11.19 25.24
N LEU A 185 27.21 -11.17 26.57
CA LEU A 185 25.97 -11.52 27.25
C LEU A 185 24.86 -10.52 26.93
N GLU A 186 25.17 -9.22 26.96
CA GLU A 186 24.24 -8.16 26.55
C GLU A 186 23.80 -8.35 25.09
N GLY A 187 24.74 -8.60 24.17
CA GLY A 187 24.42 -8.87 22.77
C GLY A 187 23.48 -10.07 22.58
N ARG A 188 23.72 -11.18 23.32
CA ARG A 188 22.84 -12.35 23.25
C ARG A 188 21.46 -12.12 23.88
N ARG A 189 21.38 -11.33 24.96
CA ARG A 189 20.10 -10.92 25.54
C ARG A 189 19.31 -10.02 24.58
N GLY A 190 19.99 -9.11 23.87
CA GLY A 190 19.39 -8.30 22.81
C GLY A 190 18.84 -9.17 21.67
N GLU A 191 19.61 -10.14 21.19
CA GLU A 191 19.17 -11.09 20.16
C GLU A 191 17.93 -11.89 20.60
N LEU A 192 17.89 -12.35 21.86
CA LEU A 192 16.72 -13.05 22.41
C LEU A 192 15.49 -12.13 22.49
N ALA A 193 15.67 -10.87 22.87
CA ALA A 193 14.58 -9.89 22.94
C ALA A 193 13.98 -9.63 21.56
N VAL A 194 14.82 -9.43 20.53
CA VAL A 194 14.40 -9.29 19.13
C VAL A 194 13.64 -10.54 18.68
N HIS A 195 14.18 -11.74 18.94
CA HIS A 195 13.51 -12.99 18.60
C HIS A 195 12.09 -13.06 19.20
N ASP A 196 11.93 -12.66 20.45
CA ASP A 196 10.63 -12.68 21.16
C ASP A 196 9.69 -11.52 20.70
N GLU A 197 10.20 -10.49 20.04
CA GLU A 197 9.41 -9.40 19.42
C GLU A 197 8.85 -9.73 18.05
N ILE A 198 9.55 -10.52 17.24
CA ILE A 198 9.14 -10.81 15.85
C ILE A 198 7.71 -11.40 15.75
N PRO A 199 7.25 -12.32 16.62
CA PRO A 199 5.87 -12.80 16.56
C PRO A 199 4.83 -11.68 16.72
N ARG A 200 5.11 -10.65 17.55
CA ARG A 200 4.24 -9.48 17.70
C ARG A 200 4.21 -8.67 16.40
N ALA A 201 5.36 -8.43 15.79
CA ALA A 201 5.46 -7.75 14.49
C ALA A 201 4.68 -8.47 13.38
N ILE A 202 4.81 -9.80 13.29
CA ILE A 202 4.03 -10.63 12.36
C ILE A 202 2.53 -10.50 12.63
N GLY A 203 2.10 -10.48 13.89
CA GLY A 203 0.71 -10.26 14.27
C GLY A 203 0.15 -8.93 13.79
N LEU A 204 0.91 -7.84 13.96
CA LEU A 204 0.54 -6.51 13.47
C LEU A 204 0.41 -6.47 11.94
N ILE A 205 1.36 -7.09 11.22
CA ILE A 205 1.31 -7.17 9.77
C ILE A 205 0.08 -7.96 9.31
N ASN A 206 -0.25 -9.09 9.95
CA ASN A 206 -1.44 -9.87 9.59
C ASN A 206 -2.73 -9.04 9.74
N ALA A 207 -2.85 -8.26 10.82
CA ALA A 207 -3.99 -7.40 11.05
C ALA A 207 -4.13 -6.31 9.96
N GLN A 208 -3.00 -5.75 9.49
CA GLN A 208 -3.03 -4.80 8.37
C GLN A 208 -3.49 -5.46 7.07
N LEU A 209 -2.97 -6.65 6.76
CA LEU A 209 -3.36 -7.39 5.56
C LEU A 209 -4.85 -7.76 5.58
N GLU A 210 -5.39 -8.13 6.74
CA GLU A 210 -6.82 -8.38 6.94
C GLU A 210 -7.67 -7.10 6.78
N GLY A 211 -7.14 -5.95 7.22
CA GLY A 211 -7.74 -4.65 6.95
C GLY A 211 -7.86 -4.36 5.46
N ILE A 212 -6.81 -4.67 4.68
CA ILE A 212 -6.79 -4.51 3.22
C ILE A 212 -7.76 -5.47 2.53
N GLU A 213 -7.83 -6.73 2.96
CA GLU A 213 -8.83 -7.68 2.49
C GLU A 213 -10.25 -7.15 2.71
N SER A 214 -10.52 -6.65 3.92
CA SER A 214 -11.83 -6.10 4.30
C SER A 214 -12.21 -4.87 3.48
N LEU A 215 -11.25 -3.96 3.24
CA LEU A 215 -11.46 -2.82 2.36
C LEU A 215 -11.87 -3.28 0.96
N LEU A 216 -11.07 -4.14 0.32
CA LEU A 216 -11.32 -4.54 -1.06
C LEU A 216 -12.67 -5.25 -1.20
N GLY A 217 -13.04 -6.09 -0.22
CA GLY A 217 -14.34 -6.74 -0.17
C GLY A 217 -15.50 -5.74 -0.10
N ASN A 218 -15.40 -4.76 0.82
CA ASN A 218 -16.42 -3.72 0.99
C ASN A 218 -16.54 -2.81 -0.24
N LEU A 219 -15.41 -2.31 -0.75
CA LEU A 219 -15.38 -1.45 -1.92
C LEU A 219 -15.95 -2.16 -3.15
N ARG A 220 -15.64 -3.44 -3.35
CA ARG A 220 -16.23 -4.24 -4.42
C ARG A 220 -17.76 -4.32 -4.26
N GLY A 221 -18.25 -4.63 -3.07
CA GLY A 221 -19.69 -4.67 -2.80
C GLY A 221 -20.40 -3.34 -3.09
N GLU A 222 -19.76 -2.23 -2.74
CA GLU A 222 -20.29 -0.89 -3.00
C GLU A 222 -20.27 -0.52 -4.47
N LEU A 223 -19.20 -0.86 -5.21
CA LEU A 223 -19.15 -0.65 -6.66
C LEU A 223 -20.26 -1.43 -7.37
N LEU A 224 -20.49 -2.68 -6.99
CA LEU A 224 -21.57 -3.49 -7.55
C LEU A 224 -22.96 -2.94 -7.18
N ALA A 225 -23.09 -2.35 -5.98
CA ALA A 225 -24.35 -1.72 -5.57
C ALA A 225 -24.66 -0.41 -6.32
N LEU A 226 -23.67 0.27 -6.90
CA LEU A 226 -23.89 1.46 -7.75
C LEU A 226 -24.67 1.11 -9.03
N ASP A 227 -24.58 -0.13 -9.51
CA ASP A 227 -25.29 -0.64 -10.70
C ASP A 227 -26.75 -1.04 -10.39
N ALA A 228 -27.03 -1.45 -9.14
CA ALA A 228 -28.21 -2.27 -8.83
C ALA A 228 -29.55 -1.55 -8.57
N SER A 229 -29.67 -0.21 -8.56
CA SER A 229 -31.03 0.38 -8.44
C SER A 229 -31.14 1.88 -8.76
N PRO A 230 -32.10 2.30 -9.60
CA PRO A 230 -32.52 3.69 -9.75
C PRO A 230 -33.45 4.20 -8.63
N ALA A 231 -33.86 3.36 -7.67
CA ALA A 231 -35.05 3.63 -6.84
C ALA A 231 -34.81 4.03 -5.36
N ALA A 232 -33.59 4.08 -4.82
CA ALA A 232 -33.41 4.56 -3.44
C ALA A 232 -31.98 5.05 -3.20
N ILE A 233 -31.83 6.32 -2.80
CA ILE A 233 -30.57 7.06 -2.58
C ILE A 233 -29.97 7.63 -3.88
N SER A 234 -29.80 8.96 -3.93
CA SER A 234 -29.14 9.63 -5.05
C SER A 234 -27.76 9.00 -5.32
N PRO A 235 -27.41 8.68 -6.57
CA PRO A 235 -26.10 8.12 -6.93
C PRO A 235 -24.93 8.98 -6.43
N GLU A 236 -25.13 10.29 -6.30
CA GLU A 236 -24.13 11.22 -5.75
C GLU A 236 -23.81 10.93 -4.28
N SER A 237 -24.81 10.60 -3.46
CA SER A 237 -24.62 10.25 -2.06
C SER A 237 -23.84 8.95 -1.89
N ARG A 238 -24.04 7.97 -2.80
CA ARG A 238 -23.28 6.71 -2.80
C ARG A 238 -21.81 6.92 -3.21
N LEU A 239 -21.55 7.75 -4.22
CA LEU A 239 -20.19 8.12 -4.61
C LEU A 239 -19.45 8.85 -3.48
N VAL A 240 -20.12 9.77 -2.79
CA VAL A 240 -19.54 10.47 -1.64
C VAL A 240 -19.18 9.48 -0.53
N GLY A 241 -20.06 8.51 -0.23
CA GLY A 241 -19.78 7.46 0.75
C GLY A 241 -18.57 6.60 0.38
N LEU A 242 -18.44 6.20 -0.89
CA LEU A 242 -17.30 5.43 -1.38
C LEU A 242 -15.98 6.21 -1.21
N LYS A 243 -15.95 7.48 -1.61
CA LYS A 243 -14.78 8.36 -1.45
C LYS A 243 -14.39 8.56 0.00
N GLN A 244 -15.36 8.78 0.87
CA GLN A 244 -15.12 8.94 2.30
C GLN A 244 -14.52 7.67 2.92
N ARG A 245 -14.95 6.49 2.48
CA ARG A 245 -14.39 5.22 2.94
C ARG A 245 -12.97 4.99 2.46
N VAL A 246 -12.67 5.27 1.19
CA VAL A 246 -11.30 5.19 0.68
C VAL A 246 -10.38 6.15 1.45
N ALA A 247 -10.83 7.39 1.68
CA ALA A 247 -10.07 8.36 2.46
C ALA A 247 -9.88 7.97 3.94
N TYR A 248 -10.93 7.45 4.58
CA TYR A 248 -10.87 6.96 5.96
C TYR A 248 -9.91 5.78 6.08
N PHE A 249 -10.01 4.84 5.15
CA PHE A 249 -9.16 3.65 5.14
C PHE A 249 -7.69 4.00 4.92
N ARG A 250 -7.38 4.89 3.97
CA ARG A 250 -6.03 5.40 3.77
C ARG A 250 -5.47 6.02 5.05
N ARG A 251 -6.26 6.84 5.75
CA ARG A 251 -5.82 7.45 7.03
C ARG A 251 -5.54 6.37 8.09
N SER A 252 -6.38 5.34 8.16
CA SER A 252 -6.20 4.22 9.08
C SER A 252 -4.94 3.42 8.74
N LEU A 253 -4.69 3.12 7.46
CA LEU A 253 -3.47 2.44 7.03
C LEU A 253 -2.21 3.27 7.27
N ASP A 254 -2.23 4.57 7.01
CA ASP A 254 -1.10 5.46 7.30
C ASP A 254 -0.73 5.45 8.79
N GLU A 255 -1.73 5.34 9.67
CA GLU A 255 -1.53 5.28 11.12
C GLU A 255 -0.91 3.95 11.55
N VAL A 256 -1.39 2.83 11.00
CA VAL A 256 -0.83 1.51 11.30
C VAL A 256 0.53 1.31 10.61
N LYS A 257 0.75 1.87 9.42
CA LYS A 257 2.05 1.89 8.74
C LYS A 257 3.08 2.61 9.59
N ARG A 258 2.74 3.77 10.16
CA ARG A 258 3.61 4.47 11.12
C ARG A 258 3.91 3.67 12.39
N SER A 259 3.03 2.76 12.81
CA SER A 259 3.30 1.90 13.97
C SER A 259 4.19 0.70 13.60
N VAL A 260 4.09 0.19 12.37
CA VAL A 260 4.90 -0.93 11.84
C VAL A 260 6.27 -0.47 11.31
N ASP A 261 6.39 0.73 10.73
CA ASP A 261 7.66 1.33 10.28
C ASP A 261 8.64 1.63 11.43
N ARG A 262 8.18 1.57 12.68
CA ARG A 262 9.05 1.66 13.86
C ARG A 262 9.81 0.36 14.14
N LEU A 263 9.43 -0.73 13.49
CA LEU A 263 10.17 -1.99 13.55
C LEU A 263 11.29 -1.93 12.49
N PRO A 264 12.43 -2.61 12.66
CA PRO A 264 13.49 -2.68 11.64
C PRO A 264 13.05 -3.50 10.41
N ASP A 265 13.48 -3.09 9.21
CA ASP A 265 13.18 -3.77 7.93
C ASP A 265 13.90 -5.12 7.80
N ASP A 266 15.08 -5.22 8.41
CA ASP A 266 15.84 -6.45 8.64
C ASP A 266 16.28 -6.48 10.11
N PRO A 267 15.92 -7.49 10.92
CA PRO A 267 16.43 -7.63 12.28
C PRO A 267 17.96 -7.79 12.30
N SER A 268 18.58 -8.16 11.19
CA SER A 268 20.04 -8.21 11.02
C SER A 268 20.66 -6.80 11.02
N ASP A 269 19.96 -5.80 10.49
CA ASP A 269 20.45 -4.41 10.46
C ASP A 269 20.50 -3.81 11.88
N ALA A 270 19.52 -4.15 12.72
CA ALA A 270 19.50 -3.76 14.14
C ALA A 270 20.62 -4.43 14.95
N LEU A 271 21.01 -5.66 14.59
CA LEU A 271 22.13 -6.36 15.21
C LEU A 271 23.49 -5.72 14.83
N THR A 272 23.64 -5.20 13.62
CA THR A 272 24.85 -4.45 13.21
C THR A 272 25.03 -3.13 13.94
N GLU A 273 23.96 -2.45 14.36
CA GLU A 273 24.06 -1.19 15.10
C GLU A 273 24.50 -1.40 16.56
N THR A 274 24.27 -2.59 17.11
CA THR A 274 24.62 -2.95 18.50
C THR A 274 25.95 -3.69 18.67
N LEU A 275 26.62 -4.08 17.58
CA LEU A 275 27.95 -4.68 17.65
C LEU A 275 29.01 -3.58 17.59
N PRO A 276 29.79 -3.35 18.67
CA PRO A 276 30.94 -2.45 18.55
C PRO A 276 31.92 -3.03 17.52
N GLU A 277 32.28 -2.18 16.55
CA GLU A 277 33.28 -2.36 15.47
C GLU A 277 34.72 -2.68 15.96
N ARG A 278 34.90 -3.39 17.08
CA ARG A 278 36.20 -3.68 17.70
C ARG A 278 36.62 -5.15 17.62
N MET A 279 36.33 -5.82 16.51
CA MET A 279 36.88 -7.17 16.23
C MET A 279 37.67 -7.28 14.92
N SER A 280 38.13 -6.16 14.34
CA SER A 280 39.11 -6.21 13.25
C SER A 280 40.32 -5.31 13.53
N ALA A 281 41.10 -5.67 14.55
CA ALA A 281 42.52 -5.33 14.64
C ALA A 281 43.19 -6.17 15.76
N ARG A 282 43.59 -7.39 15.44
CA ARG A 282 44.88 -8.02 15.83
C ARG A 282 44.96 -9.45 15.29
#